data_AF-A0A2V2C9X6-F1
#
_entry.id   AF-A0A2V2C9X6-F1
#
_cell.length_a   1.000
_cell.length_b   1.000
_cell.length_c   1.000
_cell.angle_alpha   90.00
_cell.angle_beta   90.00
_cell.angle_gamma   90.00
#
_symmetry.space_group_name_H-M   'P 1'
#
loop_
_entity.id
_entity.type
_entity.pdbx_description
1 polymer ?
#
loop_
_entity_poly.entity_id
_entity_poly.type
_entity_poly.pdbx_seq_one_letter_code
_entity_poly.pdbx_strand_id
1 'polypeptide(L)' 'MQDNKLPKGKEYIASKNPLEETTTYHIDGGSFVVKPVFKDDSTNTLGAILLRLMQADCENSR' A
#
# COMPACT_ATOMS: atom_id res chain seq x y z
N MET A 1 10.62 11.70 36.55
CA MET A 1 10.86 11.25 35.16
C MET A 1 9.49 10.91 34.61
N GLN A 2 9.04 11.55 33.53
CA GLN A 2 7.72 11.27 32.96
C GLN A 2 7.78 9.96 32.18
N ASP A 3 6.93 9.02 32.56
CA ASP A 3 6.81 7.73 31.92
C ASP A 3 6.06 7.92 30.60
N ASN A 4 6.80 8.07 29.50
CA ASN A 4 6.24 8.10 28.16
C ASN A 4 5.74 6.68 27.80
N LYS A 5 4.57 6.31 28.31
CA LYS A 5 3.82 5.15 27.83
C LYS A 5 3.42 5.42 26.38
N LEU A 6 4.08 4.73 25.44
CA LEU A 6 3.61 4.68 24.06
C LEU A 6 2.10 4.33 24.06
N PRO A 7 1.28 5.02 23.26
CA PRO A 7 -0.11 4.62 23.11
C PRO A 7 -0.14 3.17 22.64
N LYS A 8 -0.87 2.31 23.37
CA LYS A 8 -1.12 0.92 22.95
C LYS A 8 -1.70 0.99 21.53
N GLY A 9 -0.86 0.69 20.54
CA GLY A 9 -1.30 0.51 19.17
C GLY A 9 -2.41 -0.52 19.20
N LYS A 10 -3.52 -0.21 18.53
CA LYS A 10 -4.59 -1.19 18.29
C LYS A 10 -3.90 -2.45 17.76
N GLU A 11 -4.11 -3.59 18.41
CA GLU A 11 -3.66 -4.87 17.89
C GLU A 11 -4.25 -5.03 16.49
N TYR A 12 -3.42 -4.79 15.47
CA TYR A 12 -3.78 -5.02 14.09
C TYR A 12 -3.96 -6.53 13.98
N ILE A 13 -5.21 -6.97 13.93
CA ILE A 13 -5.54 -8.38 13.73
C ILE A 13 -4.94 -8.74 12.36
N ALA A 14 -3.75 -9.36 12.37
CA ALA A 14 -2.99 -9.78 11.21
C ALA A 14 -3.64 -11.00 10.53
N SER A 15 -4.96 -11.07 10.47
CA SER A 15 -5.69 -12.22 9.90
C SER A 15 -5.91 -12.10 8.41
N LYS A 16 -5.73 -10.92 7.81
CA LYS A 16 -5.78 -10.72 6.36
C LYS A 16 -4.60 -9.87 5.92
N ASN A 17 -3.80 -10.42 5.00
CA ASN A 17 -2.75 -9.65 4.35
C ASN A 17 -3.40 -8.49 3.59
N PRO A 18 -3.14 -7.22 3.96
CA PRO A 18 -3.76 -6.07 3.30
C PRO A 18 -3.39 -5.98 1.81
N LEU A 19 -2.30 -6.64 1.39
CA LEU A 19 -1.90 -6.74 -0.01
C LEU A 19 -2.75 -7.74 -0.83
N GLU A 20 -3.57 -8.55 -0.17
CA GLU A 20 -4.54 -9.45 -0.82
C GLU A 20 -5.93 -8.82 -0.93
N GLU A 21 -6.12 -7.64 -0.34
CA GLU A 21 -7.42 -6.97 -0.30
C GLU A 21 -7.75 -6.34 -1.66
N THR A 22 -8.95 -6.67 -2.16
CA THR A 22 -9.46 -6.10 -3.40
C THR A 22 -10.11 -4.75 -3.11
N THR A 23 -9.75 -3.72 -3.88
CA THR A 23 -10.29 -2.36 -3.73
C THR A 23 -11.10 -1.98 -4.97
N THR A 24 -12.30 -1.42 -4.79
CA THR A 24 -13.13 -0.93 -5.89
C THR A 24 -12.98 0.59 -6.02
N TYR A 25 -12.43 1.04 -7.13
CA TYR A 25 -12.30 2.45 -7.48
C TYR A 25 -13.46 2.90 -8.35
N HIS A 26 -13.91 4.12 -8.15
CA HIS A 26 -14.94 4.75 -8.97
C HIS A 26 -14.31 5.94 -9.70
N ILE A 27 -14.17 5.83 -11.03
CA ILE A 27 -13.52 6.83 -11.88
C ILE A 27 -14.45 7.12 -13.04
N ASP A 28 -14.84 8.39 -13.22
CA ASP A 28 -15.65 8.89 -14.34
C ASP A 28 -16.92 8.08 -14.64
N GLY A 29 -17.63 7.65 -13.59
CA GLY A 29 -18.86 6.86 -13.71
C GLY A 29 -18.63 5.37 -13.95
N GLY A 30 -17.39 4.92 -14.07
CA GLY A 30 -17.00 3.50 -14.10
C GLY A 30 -16.56 2.98 -12.73
N SER A 31 -16.90 1.72 -12.43
CA SER A 31 -16.40 1.01 -11.25
C SER A 31 -15.33 -0.01 -11.66
N PHE A 32 -14.14 0.09 -11.08
CA PHE A 32 -12.99 -0.76 -11.37
C PHE A 32 -12.60 -1.55 -10.13
N VAL A 33 -12.64 -2.87 -10.22
CA VAL A 33 -12.20 -3.77 -9.16
C VAL A 33 -10.71 -4.05 -9.34
N VAL A 34 -9.90 -3.58 -8.40
CA VAL A 34 -8.44 -3.75 -8.42
C VAL A 34 -8.05 -4.76 -7.36
N LYS A 35 -7.55 -5.90 -7.81
CA LYS A 35 -6.88 -6.88 -6.96
C LYS A 35 -5.37 -6.74 -7.15
N PRO A 36 -4.58 -6.50 -6.09
CA PRO A 36 -3.14 -6.52 -6.19
C PRO A 36 -2.67 -7.94 -6.56
N VAL A 37 -1.78 -8.05 -7.54
CA VAL A 37 -1.18 -9.33 -7.96
C VAL A 37 0.32 -9.23 -7.75
N PHE A 38 0.77 -9.69 -6.60
CA PHE A 38 2.20 -9.88 -6.33
C PHE A 38 2.57 -11.30 -6.73
N LYS A 39 3.46 -11.45 -7.72
CA LYS A 39 4.01 -12.75 -8.11
C LYS A 39 5.34 -12.94 -7.39
N ASP A 40 5.53 -14.10 -6.77
CA ASP A 40 6.75 -14.43 -6.04
C ASP A 40 8.00 -14.35 -6.93
N ASP A 41 7.89 -14.74 -8.21
CA ASP A 41 8.99 -14.73 -9.18
C ASP A 41 9.05 -13.46 -10.05
N SER A 42 8.42 -12.36 -9.63
CA SER A 42 8.47 -11.11 -10.41
C SER A 42 9.57 -10.16 -9.95
N THR A 43 10.20 -9.48 -10.91
CA THR A 43 11.10 -8.35 -10.64
C THR A 43 10.37 -7.13 -10.07
N ASN A 44 9.04 -7.13 -10.10
CA ASN A 44 8.17 -6.07 -9.58
C ASN A 44 7.79 -6.35 -8.12
N THR A 45 8.80 -6.36 -7.25
CA THR A 45 8.57 -6.42 -5.81
C THR A 45 7.86 -5.17 -5.31
N LEU A 46 7.23 -5.24 -4.14
CA LEU A 46 6.63 -4.07 -3.49
C LEU A 46 7.64 -2.91 -3.37
N GLY A 47 8.89 -3.22 -3.03
CA GLY A 47 9.97 -2.24 -2.95
C GLY A 47 10.28 -1.58 -4.30
N ALA A 48 10.28 -2.35 -5.39
CA ALA A 48 10.48 -1.80 -6.74
C ALA A 48 9.33 -0.87 -7.16
N ILE A 49 8.09 -1.21 -6.79
CA ILE A 49 6.92 -0.36 -7.06
C ILE A 49 7.02 0.94 -6.26
N LEU A 50 7.37 0.88 -4.97
CA LEU A 50 7.54 2.06 -4.13
C LEU A 50 8.60 3.02 -4.68
N LEU A 51 9.76 2.49 -5.10
CA LEU A 51 10.83 3.30 -5.69
C LEU A 51 10.37 4.05 -6.96
N ARG A 52 9.60 3.38 -7.82
CA ARG A 52 9.05 4.01 -9.04
C ARG A 52 8.05 5.12 -8.74
N LEU A 53 7.19 4.92 -7.73
CA LEU A 53 6.25 5.97 -7.30
C LEU A 53 6.99 7.21 -6.80
N MET A 54 8.00 7.01 -5.96
CA MET A 54 8.84 8.11 -5.47
C MET A 54 9.56 8.86 -6.59
N GLN A 55 10.08 8.13 -7.59
CA GLN A 55 10.71 8.74 -8.77
C GLN A 55 9.71 9.55 -9.60
N ALA A 56 8.53 8.99 -9.88
CA ALA A 56 7.48 9.68 -10.62
C ALA A 56 6.99 10.95 -9.91
N ASP A 57 6.88 10.93 -8.58
CA ASP A 57 6.53 12.12 -7.79
C ASP A 57 7.64 13.18 -7.86
N CYS A 58 8.91 12.78 -7.83
CA CYS A 58 10.03 13.70 -8.04
C CYS A 58 10.03 14.28 -9.46
N GLU A 59 9.75 13.48 -10.48
CA GLU A 59 9.74 13.91 -11.88
C GLU A 59 8.57 14.85 -12.22
N ASN A 60 7.38 14.60 -11.64
CA ASN A 60 6.19 15.45 -11.82
C ASN A 60 6.28 16.77 -11.03
N SER A 61 7.25 16.93 -10.13
CA SER A 61 7.46 18.17 -9.36
C SER A 61 8.27 19.24 -10.11
N ARG A 62 8.52 19.06 -11.41
CA ARG A 62 9.35 19.92 -12.26
C ARG A 62 8.54 20.63 -13.33
#